data_AF-Q98AC0-F1
#
_entry.id   AF-Q98AC0-F1
#
_cell.length_a   1.000
_cell.length_b   1.000
_cell.length_c   1.000
_cell.angle_alpha   90.00
_cell.angle_beta   90.00
_cell.angle_gamma   90.00
#
_symmetry.space_group_name_H-M   'P 1'
#
loop_
_entity.id
_entity.type
_entity.pdbx_description
1 polymer ?
#
loop_
_entity_poly.entity_id
_entity_poly.type
_entity_poly.pdbx_seq_one_letter_code
_entity_poly.pdbx_strand_id
1 'polypeptide(L)'
;MKEVSIIAVDLAKQAFQVHGAAAEGSVVFRKKLSRSQFLAFMSRQPACLVAMEACATSHYWGREIMKLGHTVRLIPPIYVKPFVKRHKNDAADAEAIAEAASRPTMRFVAVKSEEQQARAMIFRARDLLVRQRTQLINALRGHLAEFGIVVAKGPVHLEKLNDTIDELETGLPPMVREIGRTYLDQIAVYTEEIADLEKKLHAEAAGGEVTKRLQTMPGIGRSRPWLSKRLPRRWKAFDAVATSPPGSGLCLCRSQPAASRSMARPRRWVSATSADC
;
A
#
# COMPACT_ATOMS: atom_id res chain seq x y z
N MET A 1 -38.95 17.41 2.74
CA MET A 1 -37.63 17.61 2.09
C MET A 1 -36.99 16.25 1.89
N LYS A 2 -36.09 16.07 0.91
CA LYS A 2 -35.34 14.80 0.80
C LYS A 2 -34.26 14.77 1.86
N GLU A 3 -34.29 13.77 2.74
CA GLU A 3 -33.27 13.58 3.76
C GLU A 3 -31.99 13.00 3.15
N VAL A 4 -30.85 13.38 3.72
CA VAL A 4 -29.52 12.98 3.24
C VAL A 4 -29.15 11.68 3.95
N SER A 5 -29.13 10.57 3.22
CA SER A 5 -28.76 9.26 3.75
C SER A 5 -27.26 9.02 3.65
N ILE A 6 -26.67 9.40 2.51
CA ILE A 6 -25.25 9.21 2.20
C ILE A 6 -24.64 10.55 1.80
N ILE A 7 -23.53 10.92 2.44
CA ILE A 7 -22.65 12.00 2.01
C ILE A 7 -21.37 11.38 1.46
N ALA A 8 -21.17 11.47 0.15
CA ALA A 8 -19.92 11.08 -0.47
C ALA A 8 -18.98 12.29 -0.57
N VAL A 9 -17.69 12.07 -0.31
CA VAL A 9 -16.67 13.12 -0.31
C VAL A 9 -15.47 12.67 -1.14
N ASP A 10 -15.20 13.41 -2.21
CA ASP A 10 -13.90 13.36 -2.89
C ASP A 10 -12.91 14.30 -2.19
N LEU A 11 -11.72 13.79 -1.88
CA LEU A 11 -10.72 14.40 -1.01
C LEU A 11 -9.47 14.85 -1.79
N ALA A 12 -9.45 16.08 -2.26
CA ALA A 12 -8.21 16.72 -2.73
C ALA A 12 -7.37 17.28 -1.55
N LYS A 13 -6.38 18.14 -1.85
CA LYS A 13 -5.53 18.77 -0.82
C LYS A 13 -6.24 19.92 -0.08
N GLN A 14 -6.95 20.78 -0.81
CA GLN A 14 -7.46 22.07 -0.30
C GLN A 14 -8.96 22.31 -0.53
N ALA A 15 -9.58 21.64 -1.50
CA ALA A 15 -11.01 21.72 -1.76
C ALA A 15 -11.57 20.30 -1.94
N PHE A 16 -12.70 20.02 -1.32
CA PHE A 16 -13.38 18.72 -1.38
C PHE A 16 -14.69 18.88 -2.14
N GLN A 17 -15.07 17.87 -2.92
CA GLN A 17 -16.40 17.81 -3.49
C GLN A 17 -17.26 16.91 -2.62
N VAL A 18 -18.40 17.43 -2.22
CA VAL A 18 -19.36 16.76 -1.35
C VAL A 18 -20.66 16.54 -2.12
N HIS A 19 -21.07 15.28 -2.22
CA HIS A 19 -22.29 14.84 -2.87
C HIS A 19 -23.22 14.24 -1.82
N GLY A 20 -24.35 14.91 -1.54
CA GLY A 20 -25.40 14.38 -0.68
C GLY A 20 -26.46 13.63 -1.49
N ALA A 21 -26.71 12.37 -1.16
CA ALA A 21 -27.70 11.51 -1.78
C ALA A 21 -28.76 11.03 -0.77
N ALA A 22 -30.00 10.92 -1.22
CA ALA A 22 -31.11 10.31 -0.49
C ALA A 22 -31.00 8.78 -0.52
N ALA A 23 -31.89 8.09 0.21
CA ALA A 23 -31.88 6.63 0.32
C ALA A 23 -32.07 5.92 -1.04
N GLU A 24 -32.81 6.53 -1.98
CA GLU A 24 -32.98 6.00 -3.35
C GLU A 24 -31.77 6.29 -4.27
N GLY A 25 -30.71 6.92 -3.76
CA GLY A 25 -29.58 7.41 -4.56
C GLY A 25 -29.86 8.72 -5.30
N SER A 26 -31.01 9.36 -5.08
CA SER A 26 -31.35 10.63 -5.71
C SER A 26 -30.56 11.81 -5.11
N VAL A 27 -30.04 12.70 -5.96
CA VAL A 27 -29.15 13.80 -5.52
C VAL A 27 -29.93 14.82 -4.71
N VAL A 28 -29.45 15.12 -3.50
CA VAL A 28 -29.99 16.18 -2.61
C VAL A 28 -29.16 17.46 -2.76
N PHE A 29 -27.83 17.35 -2.81
CA PHE A 29 -26.95 18.49 -3.09
C PHE A 29 -25.60 18.06 -3.68
N ARG A 30 -24.94 18.98 -4.38
CA ARG A 30 -23.50 18.92 -4.71
C ARG A 30 -22.85 20.23 -4.24
N LYS A 31 -21.75 20.16 -3.50
CA LYS A 31 -21.04 21.35 -2.97
C LYS A 31 -19.53 21.17 -3.05
N LYS A 32 -18.82 22.21 -3.49
CA LYS A 32 -17.37 22.35 -3.31
C LYS A 32 -17.12 23.07 -1.99
N LEU A 33 -16.32 22.49 -1.10
CA LEU A 33 -15.98 23.08 0.20
C LEU A 33 -14.47 23.21 0.33
N SER A 34 -13.99 24.30 0.95
CA SER A 34 -12.58 24.38 1.33
C SER A 34 -12.27 23.46 2.51
N ARG A 35 -10.99 23.16 2.71
CA ARG A 35 -10.47 22.38 3.84
C ARG A 35 -10.97 22.89 5.20
N SER A 36 -11.06 24.21 5.38
CA SER A 36 -11.51 24.85 6.62
C SER A 36 -13.04 24.84 6.79
N GLN A 37 -13.80 24.93 5.70
CA GLN A 37 -15.26 24.90 5.73
C GLN A 37 -15.84 23.51 6.00
N PHE A 38 -15.08 22.45 5.69
CA PHE A 38 -15.60 21.08 5.65
C PHE A 38 -16.17 20.59 7.00
N LEU A 39 -15.44 20.71 8.11
CA LEU A 39 -15.95 20.25 9.42
C LEU A 39 -17.15 21.09 9.90
N ALA A 40 -17.13 22.39 9.66
CA ALA A 40 -18.23 23.30 10.00
C ALA A 40 -19.48 23.07 9.12
N PHE A 41 -19.34 22.43 7.96
CA PHE A 41 -20.44 21.93 7.16
C PHE A 41 -20.97 20.59 7.70
N MET A 42 -20.08 19.64 7.97
CA MET A 42 -20.44 18.31 8.49
C MET A 42 -21.15 18.40 9.85
N SER A 43 -20.69 19.25 10.77
CA SER A 43 -21.31 19.43 12.09
C SER A 43 -22.74 20.02 12.07
N ARG A 44 -23.20 20.48 10.89
CA ARG A 44 -24.58 20.95 10.66
C ARG A 44 -25.45 19.90 9.97
N GLN A 45 -24.89 18.76 9.57
CA GLN A 45 -25.64 17.64 9.00
C GLN A 45 -26.11 16.71 10.12
N PRO A 46 -27.28 16.06 9.98
CA PRO A 46 -27.66 14.97 10.87
C PRO A 46 -26.67 13.80 10.76
N ALA A 47 -26.63 12.94 11.77
CA ALA A 47 -25.83 11.72 11.73
C ALA A 47 -26.25 10.85 10.53
N CYS A 48 -25.29 10.51 9.67
CA CYS A 48 -25.53 9.86 8.38
C CYS A 48 -24.37 8.93 8.01
N LEU A 49 -24.49 8.23 6.88
CA LEU A 49 -23.35 7.53 6.29
C LEU A 49 -22.47 8.53 5.53
N VAL A 50 -21.16 8.52 5.78
CA VAL A 50 -20.17 9.30 5.04
C VAL A 50 -19.21 8.38 4.31
N ALA A 51 -19.15 8.49 2.98
CA ALA A 51 -18.33 7.67 2.11
C ALA A 51 -17.16 8.48 1.53
N MET A 52 -15.97 7.90 1.52
CA MET A 52 -14.76 8.51 0.95
C MET A 52 -13.95 7.46 0.18
N GLU A 53 -13.24 7.87 -0.86
CA GLU A 53 -12.19 7.01 -1.43
C GLU A 53 -11.04 6.84 -0.41
N ALA A 54 -10.49 5.62 -0.32
CA ALA A 54 -9.38 5.30 0.57
C ALA A 54 -8.06 5.91 0.04
N CYS A 55 -7.84 7.20 0.34
CA CYS A 55 -6.65 7.97 0.00
C CYS A 55 -5.77 8.28 1.23
N ALA A 56 -4.61 8.93 1.02
CA ALA A 56 -3.63 9.21 2.09
C ALA A 56 -4.18 10.05 3.26
N THR A 57 -5.16 10.93 3.00
CA THR A 57 -5.79 11.82 4.00
C THR A 57 -7.11 11.29 4.56
N SER A 58 -7.70 10.26 3.94
CA SER A 58 -9.03 9.74 4.30
C SER A 58 -9.14 9.19 5.72
N HIS A 59 -8.05 8.65 6.29
CA HIS A 59 -8.04 8.19 7.68
C HIS A 59 -8.16 9.34 8.69
N TYR A 60 -7.48 10.47 8.45
CA TYR A 60 -7.61 11.67 9.29
C TYR A 60 -9.04 12.20 9.24
N TRP A 61 -9.57 12.41 8.03
CA TRP A 61 -10.94 12.90 7.86
C TRP A 61 -11.97 11.93 8.41
N GLY A 62 -11.77 10.63 8.27
CA GLY A 62 -12.63 9.63 8.87
C GLY A 62 -12.72 9.76 10.38
N ARG A 63 -11.60 9.99 11.08
CA ARG A 63 -11.61 10.20 12.54
C ARG A 63 -12.35 11.49 12.91
N GLU A 64 -12.07 12.60 12.24
CA GLU A 64 -12.75 13.88 12.53
C GLU A 64 -14.26 13.82 12.28
N ILE A 65 -14.69 13.14 11.21
CA ILE A 65 -16.10 12.95 10.87
C ILE A 65 -16.78 11.99 11.87
N MET A 66 -16.10 10.95 12.34
CA MET A 66 -16.61 10.05 13.37
C MET A 66 -16.81 10.76 14.73
N LYS A 67 -15.94 11.73 15.09
CA LYS A 67 -16.12 12.57 16.30
C LYS A 67 -17.42 13.39 16.26
N LEU A 68 -17.93 13.70 15.07
CA LEU A 68 -19.21 14.40 14.86
C LEU A 68 -20.44 13.44 14.87
N GLY A 69 -20.24 12.14 15.10
CA GLY A 69 -21.32 11.15 15.20
C GLY A 69 -21.74 10.51 13.88
N HIS A 70 -21.10 10.81 12.75
CA HIS A 70 -21.40 10.14 11.49
C HIS A 70 -20.70 8.76 11.39
N THR A 71 -21.33 7.83 10.68
CA THR A 71 -20.71 6.55 10.34
C THR A 71 -19.83 6.73 9.09
N VAL A 72 -18.53 6.40 9.16
CA VAL A 72 -17.61 6.54 8.02
C VAL A 72 -17.33 5.20 7.34
N ARG A 73 -17.32 5.20 6.00
CA ARG A 73 -16.90 4.07 5.17
C ARG A 73 -15.87 4.51 4.13
N LEU A 74 -14.68 3.90 4.16
CA LEU A 74 -13.65 4.14 3.15
C LEU A 74 -13.73 3.08 2.04
N ILE A 75 -13.78 3.50 0.77
CA ILE A 75 -13.91 2.60 -0.39
C ILE A 75 -12.55 2.50 -1.10
N PRO A 76 -12.00 1.30 -1.35
CA PRO A 76 -10.81 1.11 -2.18
C PRO A 76 -10.97 1.76 -3.58
N PRO A 77 -9.95 2.48 -4.09
CA PRO A 77 -9.99 3.14 -5.42
C PRO A 77 -10.44 2.23 -6.57
N ILE A 78 -10.04 0.95 -6.52
CA ILE A 78 -10.40 -0.07 -7.50
C ILE A 78 -11.90 -0.38 -7.56
N TYR A 79 -12.64 -0.12 -6.49
CA TYR A 79 -14.10 -0.31 -6.43
C TYR A 79 -14.88 0.98 -6.72
N VAL A 80 -14.26 2.16 -6.62
CA VAL A 80 -14.86 3.44 -7.07
C VAL A 80 -14.77 3.58 -8.60
N LYS A 81 -13.62 3.23 -9.18
CA LYS A 81 -13.33 3.40 -10.61
C LYS A 81 -14.44 2.94 -11.60
N PRO A 82 -15.15 1.80 -11.40
CA PRO A 82 -16.22 1.38 -12.31
C PRO A 82 -17.43 2.33 -12.38
N PHE A 83 -17.64 3.17 -11.36
CA PHE A 83 -18.76 4.11 -11.28
C PHE A 83 -18.42 5.52 -11.81
N VAL A 84 -17.14 5.77 -12.17
CA VAL A 84 -16.69 7.05 -12.72
C VAL A 84 -17.18 7.19 -14.17
N LYS A 85 -18.01 8.20 -14.42
CA LYS A 85 -18.57 8.51 -15.75
C LYS A 85 -17.50 9.04 -16.70
N ARG A 86 -17.72 8.95 -18.03
CA ARG A 86 -16.71 9.19 -19.08
C ARG A 86 -15.96 10.52 -19.01
N HIS A 87 -16.54 11.57 -18.40
CA HIS A 87 -15.86 12.84 -18.14
C HIS A 87 -15.39 12.89 -16.69
N LYS A 88 -14.10 12.62 -16.46
CA LYS A 88 -13.51 12.75 -15.12
C LYS A 88 -13.54 14.21 -14.67
N ASN A 89 -14.22 14.45 -13.56
CA ASN A 89 -14.15 15.68 -12.78
C ASN A 89 -14.47 15.37 -11.32
N ASP A 90 -13.93 16.15 -10.39
CA ASP A 90 -14.04 15.94 -8.95
C ASP A 90 -15.50 15.72 -8.47
N ALA A 91 -16.49 16.36 -9.10
CA ALA A 91 -17.90 16.25 -8.72
C ALA A 91 -18.54 14.94 -9.21
N ALA A 92 -18.09 14.41 -10.36
CA ALA A 92 -18.44 13.08 -10.85
C ALA A 92 -17.72 11.98 -10.06
N ASP A 93 -16.50 12.23 -9.58
CA ASP A 93 -15.77 11.31 -8.70
C ASP A 93 -16.49 11.21 -7.33
N ALA A 94 -16.97 12.32 -6.76
CA ALA A 94 -17.81 12.30 -5.55
C ALA A 94 -19.16 11.56 -5.75
N GLU A 95 -19.78 11.70 -6.93
CA GLU A 95 -20.99 10.93 -7.29
C GLU A 95 -20.72 9.43 -7.44
N ALA A 96 -19.59 9.05 -8.04
CA ALA A 96 -19.14 7.67 -8.15
C ALA A 96 -18.89 7.03 -6.77
N ILE A 97 -18.38 7.79 -5.80
CA ILE A 97 -18.23 7.35 -4.41
C ILE A 97 -19.60 7.12 -3.75
N ALA A 98 -20.61 7.97 -4.00
CA ALA A 98 -21.98 7.77 -3.50
C ALA A 98 -22.62 6.52 -4.09
N GLU A 99 -22.49 6.32 -5.40
CA GLU A 99 -23.02 5.14 -6.09
C GLU A 99 -22.36 3.86 -5.59
N ALA A 100 -21.03 3.85 -5.46
CA ALA A 100 -20.27 2.74 -4.87
C ALA A 100 -20.71 2.43 -3.43
N ALA A 101 -20.89 3.46 -2.58
CA ALA A 101 -21.33 3.33 -1.19
C ALA A 101 -22.73 2.73 -1.04
N SER A 102 -23.62 2.99 -2.01
CA SER A 102 -24.99 2.46 -2.02
C SER A 102 -25.09 0.96 -2.32
N ARG A 103 -24.04 0.32 -2.86
CA ARG A 103 -24.10 -1.10 -3.25
C ARG A 103 -24.05 -2.00 -2.00
N PRO A 104 -25.02 -2.92 -1.79
CA PRO A 104 -25.11 -3.71 -0.56
C PRO A 104 -23.95 -4.70 -0.37
N THR A 105 -23.30 -5.11 -1.46
CA THR A 105 -22.15 -6.03 -1.46
C THR A 105 -20.79 -5.32 -1.42
N MET A 106 -20.78 -3.99 -1.25
CA MET A 106 -19.55 -3.20 -1.27
C MET A 106 -18.64 -3.53 -0.08
N ARG A 107 -17.33 -3.51 -0.33
CA ARG A 107 -16.30 -3.77 0.67
C ARG A 107 -15.62 -2.47 1.09
N PHE A 108 -15.51 -2.27 2.39
CA PHE A 108 -15.01 -1.05 3.00
C PHE A 108 -13.71 -1.32 3.77
N VAL A 109 -12.85 -0.30 3.84
CA VAL A 109 -11.65 -0.27 4.67
C VAL A 109 -11.98 0.46 5.97
N ALA A 110 -11.57 -0.10 7.11
CA ALA A 110 -11.74 0.55 8.40
C ALA A 110 -10.93 1.85 8.48
N VAL A 111 -11.48 2.86 9.16
CA VAL A 111 -10.72 4.06 9.54
C VAL A 111 -9.66 3.64 10.57
N LYS A 112 -8.39 3.90 10.27
CA LYS A 112 -7.28 3.56 11.17
C LYS A 112 -7.18 4.55 12.33
N SER A 113 -6.83 4.04 13.50
CA SER A 113 -6.45 4.88 14.64
C SER A 113 -5.16 5.67 14.36
N GLU A 114 -4.83 6.63 15.22
CA GLU A 114 -3.64 7.47 15.02
C GLU A 114 -2.37 6.63 15.20
N GLU A 115 -2.36 5.74 16.19
CA GLU A 115 -1.28 4.80 16.50
C GLU A 115 -1.08 3.79 15.37
N GLN A 116 -2.16 3.27 14.79
CA GLN A 116 -2.11 2.39 13.61
C GLN A 116 -1.52 3.13 12.39
N GLN A 117 -1.83 4.41 12.22
CA GLN A 117 -1.31 5.23 11.13
C GLN A 117 0.16 5.64 11.35
N ALA A 118 0.56 5.87 12.60
CA ALA A 118 1.94 6.13 13.03
C ALA A 118 2.84 4.90 12.83
N ARG A 119 2.39 3.69 13.21
CA ARG A 119 3.09 2.42 12.91
C ARG A 119 3.35 2.25 11.41
N ALA A 120 2.36 2.59 10.58
CA ALA A 120 2.50 2.57 9.12
C ALA A 120 3.44 3.67 8.58
N MET A 121 3.87 4.65 9.38
CA MET A 121 4.92 5.61 9.00
C MET A 121 6.32 4.99 9.10
N ILE A 122 6.61 4.18 10.14
CA ILE A 122 7.90 3.48 10.30
C ILE A 122 8.23 2.64 9.05
N PHE A 123 7.25 1.86 8.57
CA PHE A 123 7.42 1.04 7.36
C PHE A 123 7.67 1.89 6.10
N ARG A 124 6.95 3.02 5.94
CA ARG A 124 7.11 3.92 4.79
C ARG A 124 8.43 4.68 4.81
N ALA A 125 8.91 5.09 5.99
CA ALA A 125 10.23 5.68 6.17
C ALA A 125 11.32 4.68 5.78
N ARG A 126 11.25 3.44 6.29
CA ARG A 126 12.20 2.37 5.92
C ARG A 126 12.22 2.10 4.42
N ASP A 127 11.06 1.99 3.77
CA ASP A 127 10.95 1.77 2.32
C ASP A 127 11.50 2.95 1.49
N LEU A 128 11.44 4.18 2.02
CA LEU A 128 12.07 5.36 1.43
C LEU A 128 13.60 5.32 1.56
N LEU A 129 14.13 5.14 2.77
CA LEU A 129 15.58 5.07 3.01
C LEU A 129 16.24 3.91 2.25
N VAL A 130 15.61 2.73 2.21
CA VAL A 130 16.09 1.59 1.40
C VAL A 130 16.21 1.97 -0.09
N ARG A 131 15.26 2.76 -0.62
CA ARG A 131 15.31 3.23 -2.01
C ARG A 131 16.40 4.29 -2.21
N GLN A 132 16.54 5.25 -1.30
CA GLN A 132 17.61 6.27 -1.36
C GLN A 132 19.01 5.64 -1.29
N ARG A 133 19.26 4.74 -0.33
CA ARG A 133 20.51 3.98 -0.26
C ARG A 133 20.78 3.20 -1.54
N THR A 134 19.76 2.53 -2.10
CA THR A 134 19.89 1.80 -3.36
C THR A 134 20.21 2.73 -4.55
N GLN A 135 19.65 3.93 -4.57
CA GLN A 135 19.93 4.96 -5.58
C GLN A 135 21.39 5.42 -5.50
N LEU A 136 21.91 5.72 -4.30
CA LEU A 136 23.31 6.10 -4.10
C LEU A 136 24.28 4.98 -4.50
N ILE A 137 24.00 3.73 -4.11
CA ILE A 137 24.79 2.57 -4.53
C ILE A 137 24.86 2.49 -6.06
N ASN A 138 23.73 2.65 -6.74
CA ASN A 138 23.68 2.59 -8.20
C ASN A 138 24.40 3.78 -8.87
N ALA A 139 24.32 4.99 -8.29
CA ALA A 139 25.03 6.17 -8.78
C ALA A 139 26.55 5.99 -8.66
N LEU A 140 27.05 5.66 -7.46
CA LEU A 140 28.45 5.38 -7.19
C LEU A 140 29.02 4.33 -8.16
N ARG A 141 28.31 3.22 -8.34
CA ARG A 141 28.69 2.16 -9.29
C ARG A 141 28.67 2.61 -10.76
N GLY A 142 27.81 3.55 -11.13
CA GLY A 142 27.76 4.14 -12.46
C GLY A 142 29.03 4.94 -12.73
N HIS A 143 29.36 5.87 -11.84
CA HIS A 143 30.58 6.68 -11.94
C HIS A 143 31.85 5.82 -11.95
N LEU A 144 31.97 4.84 -11.05
CA LEU A 144 33.13 3.93 -11.05
C LEU A 144 33.27 3.15 -12.37
N ALA A 145 32.16 2.75 -13.01
CA ALA A 145 32.19 2.06 -14.29
C ALA A 145 32.68 2.96 -15.46
N GLU A 146 32.50 4.28 -15.39
CA GLU A 146 33.08 5.23 -16.36
C GLU A 146 34.61 5.24 -16.31
N PHE A 147 35.21 4.89 -15.16
CA PHE A 147 36.66 4.68 -14.98
C PHE A 147 37.09 3.21 -15.11
N GLY A 148 36.25 2.36 -15.71
CA GLY A 148 36.54 0.94 -15.96
C GLY A 148 36.37 0.00 -14.75
N ILE A 149 35.92 0.51 -13.60
CA ILE A 149 35.80 -0.25 -12.35
C ILE A 149 34.39 -0.87 -12.27
N VAL A 150 34.30 -2.19 -12.45
CA VAL A 150 33.02 -2.91 -12.47
C VAL A 150 32.84 -3.78 -11.22
N VAL A 151 32.11 -3.27 -10.23
CA VAL A 151 31.76 -4.02 -9.00
C VAL A 151 30.49 -4.88 -9.22
N ALA A 152 30.33 -6.01 -8.54
CA ALA A 152 29.12 -6.84 -8.60
C ALA A 152 27.90 -6.24 -7.85
N LYS A 153 26.67 -6.47 -8.31
CA LYS A 153 25.45 -5.83 -7.78
C LYS A 153 25.09 -6.33 -6.37
N GLY A 154 24.48 -5.45 -5.57
CA GLY A 154 23.86 -5.78 -4.27
C GLY A 154 24.63 -5.27 -3.04
N PRO A 155 23.97 -5.12 -1.88
CA PRO A 155 24.54 -4.48 -0.70
C PRO A 155 25.68 -5.26 -0.04
N VAL A 156 25.83 -6.55 -0.34
CA VAL A 156 26.95 -7.39 0.13
C VAL A 156 28.29 -6.95 -0.50
N HIS A 157 28.26 -6.15 -1.56
CA HIS A 157 29.45 -5.59 -2.21
C HIS A 157 29.72 -4.13 -1.79
N LEU A 158 29.14 -3.67 -0.67
CA LEU A 158 29.37 -2.32 -0.13
C LEU A 158 30.77 -2.17 0.47
N GLU A 159 31.22 -3.15 1.27
CA GLU A 159 32.58 -3.18 1.82
C GLU A 159 33.59 -3.10 0.66
N LYS A 160 33.43 -3.96 -0.36
CA LYS A 160 34.24 -3.91 -1.59
C LYS A 160 34.19 -2.58 -2.34
N LEU A 161 33.11 -1.79 -2.25
CA LEU A 161 33.05 -0.45 -2.85
C LEU A 161 33.86 0.57 -2.06
N ASN A 162 33.93 0.41 -0.74
CA ASN A 162 34.80 1.18 0.14
C ASN A 162 36.26 0.84 -0.14
N ASP A 163 36.61 -0.45 -0.07
CA ASP A 163 37.94 -0.98 -0.36
C ASP A 163 38.44 -0.51 -1.73
N THR A 164 37.59 -0.54 -2.77
CA THR A 164 37.94 -0.09 -4.12
C THR A 164 38.29 1.40 -4.21
N ILE A 165 37.67 2.26 -3.38
CA ILE A 165 37.98 3.71 -3.37
C ILE A 165 39.29 3.99 -2.63
N ASP A 166 39.58 3.23 -1.57
CA ASP A 166 40.78 3.40 -0.76
C ASP A 166 42.02 2.70 -1.37
N GLU A 167 41.84 1.54 -2.03
CA GLU A 167 42.92 0.84 -2.78
C GLU A 167 43.33 1.58 -4.06
N LEU A 168 42.40 2.26 -4.74
CA LEU A 168 42.64 3.00 -5.98
C LEU A 168 42.93 4.49 -5.76
N GLU A 169 43.45 4.88 -4.59
CA GLU A 169 43.83 6.27 -4.30
C GLU A 169 44.81 6.87 -5.33
N THR A 170 45.60 6.05 -6.02
CA THR A 170 46.50 6.47 -7.11
C THR A 170 45.91 6.33 -8.51
N GLY A 171 44.88 5.48 -8.69
CA GLY A 171 44.28 5.17 -9.98
C GLY A 171 43.04 6.01 -10.34
N LEU A 172 42.39 6.63 -9.36
CA LEU A 172 41.19 7.45 -9.56
C LEU A 172 41.45 8.97 -9.43
N PRO A 173 40.87 9.80 -10.32
CA PRO A 173 40.94 11.25 -10.20
C PRO A 173 40.46 11.73 -8.81
N PRO A 174 41.13 12.69 -8.15
CA PRO A 174 40.80 13.10 -6.78
C PRO A 174 39.33 13.46 -6.55
N MET A 175 38.73 14.20 -7.49
CA MET A 175 37.32 14.60 -7.46
C MET A 175 36.34 13.40 -7.48
N VAL A 176 36.69 12.30 -8.16
CA VAL A 176 35.87 11.08 -8.20
C VAL A 176 35.90 10.39 -6.83
N ARG A 177 37.06 10.42 -6.15
CA ARG A 177 37.22 9.86 -4.80
C ARG A 177 36.46 10.69 -3.75
N GLU A 178 36.51 12.01 -3.85
CA GLU A 178 35.78 12.93 -2.96
C GLU A 178 34.25 12.74 -3.05
N ILE A 179 33.71 12.73 -4.27
CA ILE A 179 32.29 12.43 -4.52
C ILE A 179 31.94 10.99 -4.13
N GLY A 180 32.86 10.04 -4.37
CA GLY A 180 32.72 8.64 -3.97
C GLY A 180 32.57 8.47 -2.46
N ARG A 181 33.45 9.09 -1.66
CA ARG A 181 33.38 9.13 -0.19
C ARG A 181 32.07 9.78 0.29
N THR A 182 31.66 10.89 -0.32
CA THR A 182 30.36 11.55 -0.03
C THR A 182 29.17 10.59 -0.20
N TYR A 183 29.18 9.71 -1.22
CA TYR A 183 28.14 8.69 -1.38
C TYR A 183 28.26 7.55 -0.36
N LEU A 184 29.47 7.09 -0.03
CA LEU A 184 29.70 6.03 0.96
C LEU A 184 29.25 6.46 2.36
N ASP A 185 29.60 7.67 2.81
CA ASP A 185 29.18 8.24 4.10
C ASP A 185 27.64 8.25 4.21
N GLN A 186 26.96 8.75 3.17
CA GLN A 186 25.50 8.81 3.15
C GLN A 186 24.85 7.41 3.06
N ILE A 187 25.50 6.44 2.42
CA ILE A 187 25.08 5.02 2.40
C ILE A 187 25.23 4.39 3.79
N ALA A 188 26.28 4.71 4.54
CA ALA A 188 26.48 4.25 5.92
C ALA A 188 25.37 4.78 6.84
N VAL A 189 25.14 6.11 6.84
CA VAL A 189 24.04 6.74 7.59
C VAL A 189 22.69 6.08 7.30
N TYR A 190 22.31 5.93 6.02
CA TYR A 190 21.05 5.26 5.69
C TYR A 190 21.03 3.78 6.11
N THR A 191 22.17 3.09 6.17
CA THR A 191 22.23 1.69 6.61
C THR A 191 21.93 1.57 8.10
N GLU A 192 22.46 2.47 8.93
CA GLU A 192 22.18 2.54 10.36
C GLU A 192 20.71 2.93 10.62
N GLU A 193 20.21 3.99 9.98
CA GLU A 193 18.82 4.41 10.11
C GLU A 193 17.82 3.31 9.70
N ILE A 194 18.11 2.56 8.62
CA ILE A 194 17.30 1.41 8.21
C ILE A 194 17.29 0.32 9.29
N ALA A 195 18.45 0.00 9.88
CA ALA A 195 18.55 -0.99 10.94
C ALA A 195 17.76 -0.56 12.20
N ASP A 196 17.80 0.72 12.56
CA ASP A 196 17.03 1.24 13.70
C ASP A 196 15.52 1.28 13.44
N LEU A 197 15.08 1.59 12.22
CA LEU A 197 13.68 1.46 11.83
C LEU A 197 13.23 -0.01 11.81
N GLU A 198 14.11 -0.96 11.48
CA GLU A 198 13.82 -2.39 11.60
C GLU A 198 13.70 -2.85 13.05
N LYS A 199 14.60 -2.42 13.96
CA LYS A 199 14.48 -2.67 15.41
C LYS A 199 13.15 -2.16 15.96
N LYS A 200 12.78 -0.91 15.62
CA LYS A 200 11.49 -0.28 16.01
C LYS A 200 10.29 -1.07 15.46
N LEU A 201 10.32 -1.46 14.19
CA LEU A 201 9.26 -2.27 13.57
C LEU A 201 9.11 -3.65 14.23
N HIS A 202 10.22 -4.27 14.64
CA HIS A 202 10.22 -5.55 15.36
C HIS A 202 9.68 -5.44 16.78
N ALA A 203 9.99 -4.36 17.51
CA ALA A 203 9.43 -4.10 18.83
C ALA A 203 7.90 -3.92 18.78
N GLU A 204 7.40 -3.07 17.88
CA GLU A 204 5.95 -2.88 17.65
C GLU A 204 5.26 -4.19 17.24
N ALA A 205 5.90 -5.02 16.42
CA ALA A 205 5.37 -6.30 15.99
C ALA A 205 5.30 -7.37 17.10
N ALA A 206 6.11 -7.24 18.16
CA ALA A 206 6.12 -8.20 19.27
C ALA A 206 4.95 -8.00 20.25
N GLY A 207 4.42 -6.77 20.37
CA GLY A 207 3.31 -6.44 21.26
C GLY A 207 1.92 -6.88 20.78
N GLY A 208 1.74 -7.12 19.47
CA GLY A 208 0.43 -7.40 18.88
C GLY A 208 0.07 -8.89 18.84
N GLU A 209 -1.00 -9.29 19.54
CA GLU A 209 -1.55 -10.66 19.48
C GLU A 209 -1.95 -11.08 18.05
N VAL A 210 -2.55 -10.16 17.28
CA VAL A 210 -2.84 -10.36 15.85
C VAL A 210 -1.54 -10.54 15.05
N THR A 211 -0.49 -9.78 15.36
CA THR A 211 0.80 -9.86 14.67
C THR A 211 1.52 -11.17 14.96
N LYS A 212 1.46 -11.68 16.21
CA LYS A 212 1.95 -13.02 16.58
C LYS A 212 1.25 -14.11 15.76
N ARG A 213 -0.09 -14.06 15.65
CA ARG A 213 -0.88 -15.01 14.83
C ARG A 213 -0.59 -14.92 13.33
N LEU A 214 -0.29 -13.72 12.81
CA LEU A 214 0.13 -13.58 11.42
C LEU A 214 1.55 -14.13 11.19
N GLN A 215 2.45 -14.00 12.16
CA GLN A 215 3.82 -14.53 12.07
C GLN A 215 3.92 -16.07 12.10
N THR A 216 2.88 -16.79 12.50
CA THR A 216 2.84 -18.26 12.39
C THR A 216 2.45 -18.76 11.00
N MET A 217 2.04 -17.86 10.08
CA MET A 217 1.66 -18.24 8.72
C MET A 217 2.89 -18.40 7.80
N PRO A 218 3.00 -19.52 7.03
CA PRO A 218 4.07 -19.70 6.06
C PRO A 218 4.18 -18.53 5.06
N GLY A 219 5.37 -17.94 4.95
CA GLY A 219 5.65 -16.77 4.11
C GLY A 219 5.53 -15.42 4.81
N ILE A 220 4.95 -15.36 6.02
CA ILE A 220 4.88 -14.16 6.87
C ILE A 220 5.97 -14.22 7.95
N GLY A 221 7.23 -14.06 7.54
CA GLY A 221 8.35 -13.89 8.49
C GLY A 221 8.26 -12.59 9.28
N ARG A 222 9.02 -12.43 10.37
CA ARG A 222 8.94 -11.27 11.31
C ARG A 222 9.01 -9.87 10.66
N SER A 223 9.70 -9.73 9.52
CA SER A 223 9.81 -8.47 8.75
C SER A 223 8.82 -8.35 7.58
N ARG A 224 8.08 -9.41 7.26
CA ARG A 224 7.12 -9.50 6.15
C ARG A 224 5.62 -9.32 6.45
N PRO A 225 5.06 -9.15 7.68
CA PRO A 225 3.61 -9.04 7.86
C PRO A 225 2.99 -7.83 7.15
N TRP A 226 3.83 -6.84 6.85
CA TRP A 226 3.47 -5.55 6.28
C TRP A 226 3.74 -5.44 4.75
N LEU A 227 4.31 -6.49 4.13
CA LEU A 227 4.76 -6.49 2.73
C LEU A 227 3.66 -6.93 1.74
N SER A 228 2.53 -6.21 1.71
CA SER A 228 1.38 -6.54 0.82
C SER A 228 1.71 -6.53 -0.68
N LYS A 229 2.85 -5.95 -1.08
CA LYS A 229 3.33 -5.89 -2.49
C LYS A 229 3.81 -7.23 -3.07
N ARG A 230 4.03 -8.29 -2.29
CA ARG A 230 4.50 -9.61 -2.78
C ARG A 230 3.68 -10.83 -2.32
N LEU A 231 2.42 -10.63 -1.94
CA LEU A 231 1.48 -11.74 -1.74
C LEU A 231 0.98 -12.27 -3.10
N PRO A 232 0.83 -13.60 -3.28
CA PRO A 232 0.18 -14.16 -4.46
C PRO A 232 -1.24 -13.60 -4.64
N ARG A 233 -1.72 -13.45 -5.88
CA ARG A 233 -3.02 -12.82 -6.23
C ARG A 233 -4.21 -13.24 -5.34
N ARG A 234 -4.22 -14.49 -4.87
CA ARG A 234 -5.24 -15.10 -3.99
C ARG A 234 -5.30 -14.53 -2.56
N TRP A 235 -4.27 -13.81 -2.10
CA TRP A 235 -4.13 -13.37 -0.69
C TRP A 235 -4.31 -11.86 -0.46
N LYS A 236 -4.65 -11.07 -1.48
CA LYS A 236 -4.92 -9.62 -1.35
C LYS A 236 -6.17 -9.27 -0.51
N ALA A 237 -6.89 -10.25 0.02
CA ALA A 237 -8.03 -10.06 0.91
C ALA A 237 -7.64 -9.85 2.40
N PHE A 238 -6.37 -10.02 2.77
CA PHE A 238 -5.96 -10.08 4.19
C PHE A 238 -5.82 -8.75 4.92
N ASP A 239 -5.75 -7.60 4.22
CA ASP A 239 -5.76 -6.27 4.86
C ASP A 239 -7.04 -6.02 5.70
N ALA A 240 -8.11 -6.82 5.48
CA ALA A 240 -9.37 -6.73 6.23
C ALA A 240 -9.36 -7.46 7.59
N VAL A 241 -8.43 -8.38 7.85
CA VAL A 241 -8.46 -9.23 9.07
C VAL A 241 -7.70 -8.60 10.24
N ALA A 242 -6.70 -7.76 9.96
CA ALA A 242 -5.87 -7.14 11.00
C ALA A 242 -6.51 -5.91 11.69
N THR A 243 -7.76 -5.57 11.35
CA THR A 243 -8.47 -4.38 11.89
C THR A 243 -9.85 -4.67 12.47
N SER A 244 -10.25 -5.94 12.61
CA SER A 244 -11.54 -6.29 13.23
C SER A 244 -11.50 -6.17 14.76
N PRO A 245 -12.54 -5.63 15.41
CA PRO A 245 -12.68 -5.70 16.86
C PRO A 245 -12.95 -7.15 17.34
N PRO A 246 -12.64 -7.50 18.59
CA PRO A 246 -12.89 -8.83 19.13
C PRO A 246 -14.40 -9.12 19.16
N GLY A 247 -14.84 -10.13 18.40
CA GLY A 247 -16.24 -10.59 18.40
C GLY A 247 -16.85 -10.88 17.02
N SER A 248 -16.27 -10.41 15.92
CA SER A 248 -16.81 -10.70 14.57
C SER A 248 -16.51 -12.14 14.15
N GLY A 249 -17.44 -13.06 14.42
CA GLY A 249 -17.36 -14.47 14.07
C GLY A 249 -17.39 -14.75 12.56
N LEU A 250 -16.24 -14.61 11.89
CA LEU A 250 -16.03 -15.08 10.52
C LEU A 250 -15.48 -16.51 10.56
N CYS A 251 -16.37 -17.46 10.27
CA CYS A 251 -16.09 -18.89 10.36
C CYS A 251 -14.98 -19.32 9.38
N LEU A 252 -13.95 -19.99 9.90
CA LEU A 252 -12.84 -20.53 9.12
C LEU A 252 -13.32 -21.68 8.23
N CYS A 253 -13.27 -21.50 6.92
CA CYS A 253 -13.62 -22.54 5.95
C CYS A 253 -12.61 -23.69 6.04
N ARG A 254 -13.04 -24.86 6.53
CA ARG A 254 -12.24 -26.09 6.59
C ARG A 254 -11.78 -26.49 5.18
N SER A 255 -10.47 -26.63 5.00
CA SER A 255 -9.90 -27.29 3.82
C SER A 255 -9.98 -28.81 3.97
N GLN A 256 -10.77 -29.50 3.12
CA GLN A 256 -10.68 -30.95 2.96
C GLN A 256 -9.44 -31.35 2.12
N PRO A 257 -8.87 -32.56 2.29
CA PRO A 257 -7.69 -33.00 1.55
C PRO A 257 -8.00 -33.33 0.08
N ALA A 258 -7.04 -33.09 -0.80
CA ALA A 258 -7.18 -33.42 -2.22
C ALA A 258 -7.03 -34.94 -2.46
N ALA A 259 -8.03 -35.54 -3.11
CA ALA A 259 -7.95 -36.93 -3.57
C ALA A 259 -7.02 -37.06 -4.80
N SER A 260 -6.22 -38.11 -4.83
CA SER A 260 -5.30 -38.45 -5.91
C SER A 260 -6.03 -38.82 -7.20
N ARG A 261 -5.48 -38.37 -8.35
CA ARG A 261 -5.77 -38.97 -9.66
C ARG A 261 -4.47 -39.40 -10.32
N SER A 262 -4.39 -40.69 -10.63
CA SER A 262 -3.26 -41.35 -11.28
C SER A 262 -3.15 -40.97 -12.75
N MET A 263 -1.92 -40.82 -13.25
CA MET A 263 -1.66 -40.89 -14.69
C MET A 263 -1.65 -42.34 -15.15
N ALA A 264 -2.38 -42.64 -16.22
CA ALA A 264 -2.23 -43.89 -16.98
C ALA A 264 -1.99 -43.56 -18.46
N ARG A 265 -0.93 -44.14 -19.04
CA ARG A 265 -0.63 -44.14 -20.49
C ARG A 265 -0.95 -45.52 -21.08
N PRO A 266 -1.33 -45.56 -22.37
CA PRO A 266 -0.72 -46.49 -23.34
C PRO A 266 -0.08 -45.69 -24.49
N ARG A 267 1.17 -45.94 -24.92
CA ARG A 267 1.62 -46.96 -25.90
C ARG A 267 0.82 -46.88 -27.23
N ARG A 268 1.33 -46.32 -28.34
CA ARG A 268 2.54 -46.57 -29.19
C ARG A 268 2.16 -47.41 -30.43
N TRP A 269 2.30 -46.85 -31.64
CA TRP A 269 2.53 -47.56 -32.93
C TRP A 269 3.24 -46.67 -33.96
N VAL A 270 3.76 -47.28 -35.03
CA VAL A 270 4.95 -46.94 -35.86
C VAL A 270 4.75 -47.68 -37.21
N SER A 271 5.07 -47.21 -38.44
CA SER A 271 5.66 -45.96 -39.01
C SER A 271 5.43 -45.89 -40.54
N ALA A 272 5.85 -44.80 -41.21
CA ALA A 272 6.01 -44.62 -42.67
C ALA A 272 4.67 -44.44 -43.45
N THR A 273 4.61 -43.89 -44.67
CA THR A 273 5.62 -43.71 -45.75
C THR A 273 5.56 -42.35 -46.48
N SER A 274 6.66 -42.05 -47.17
CA SER A 274 6.95 -41.05 -48.22
C SER A 274 5.86 -40.66 -49.23
N ALA A 275 5.93 -39.41 -49.73
CA ALA A 275 6.00 -39.09 -51.17
C ALA A 275 6.50 -37.64 -51.39
N ASP A 276 7.17 -37.41 -52.52
CA ASP A 276 7.90 -36.18 -52.88
C ASP A 276 7.04 -35.06 -53.53
N CYS A 277 7.44 -33.80 -53.31
CA CYS A 277 7.65 -32.75 -54.32
C CYS A 277 8.05 -31.42 -53.64
#